data_AF-A0A317JXD9-F1
#
_entry.id   AF-A0A317JXD9-F1
#
_cell.length_a   1.000
_cell.length_b   1.000
_cell.length_c   1.000
_cell.angle_alpha   90.00
_cell.angle_beta   90.00
_cell.angle_gamma   90.00
#
_symmetry.space_group_name_H-M   'P 1'
#
loop_
_entity.id
_entity.type
_entity.pdbx_description
1 polymer ?
#
loop_
_entity_poly.entity_id
_entity_poly.type
_entity_poly.pdbx_seq_one_letter_code
_entity_poly.pdbx_strand_id
1 'polypeptide(L)'
;MTLPATKPPTNATGRTLFVYLDVSLPETLRRHEMRPQATEFTADNMRDWYAPHDILGHDDEVVLPETTSMEEAILRIATTAALPLTGRDDDLLPATP
;
A
#
# COMPACT_ATOMS: atom_id res chain seq x y z
N MET A 1 -24.52 -2.16 11.64
CA MET A 1 -23.19 -2.82 11.54
C MET A 1 -23.07 -3.27 10.09
N THR A 2 -22.60 -2.39 9.23
CA THR A 2 -22.53 -2.62 7.78
C THR A 2 -21.18 -3.28 7.50
N LEU A 3 -21.19 -4.50 6.99
CA LEU A 3 -20.00 -5.15 6.45
C LEU A 3 -19.42 -4.23 5.37
N PRO A 4 -18.10 -3.94 5.36
CA PRO A 4 -17.52 -3.18 4.26
C PRO A 4 -17.81 -3.94 2.96
N ALA A 5 -18.27 -3.22 1.94
CA ALA A 5 -18.50 -3.80 0.62
C ALA A 5 -17.17 -4.39 0.14
N THR A 6 -17.08 -5.72 0.07
CA THR A 6 -15.90 -6.40 -0.46
C THR A 6 -15.74 -5.98 -1.92
N LYS A 7 -14.63 -5.29 -2.22
CA LYS A 7 -14.32 -4.83 -3.57
C LYS A 7 -14.18 -6.07 -4.47
N PRO A 8 -14.70 -6.04 -5.71
CA PRO A 8 -14.67 -7.22 -6.57
C PRO A 8 -13.21 -7.70 -6.76
N PRO A 9 -12.98 -9.01 -6.78
CA PRO A 9 -11.63 -9.55 -6.85
C PRO A 9 -10.92 -9.08 -8.11
N THR A 10 -9.76 -8.45 -7.93
CA THR A 10 -8.88 -8.03 -9.03
C THR A 10 -8.30 -9.29 -9.69
N ASN A 11 -8.68 -9.58 -10.94
CA ASN A 11 -8.10 -10.69 -11.69
C ASN A 11 -6.68 -10.34 -12.16
N ALA A 12 -5.68 -10.70 -11.35
CA ALA A 12 -4.28 -10.61 -11.71
C ALA A 12 -3.76 -11.99 -12.16
N THR A 13 -3.20 -12.06 -13.37
CA THR A 13 -2.61 -13.29 -13.92
C THR A 13 -1.18 -13.46 -13.41
N GLY A 14 -1.00 -13.96 -12.18
CA GLY A 14 0.30 -14.22 -11.57
C GLY A 14 0.27 -14.17 -10.04
N ARG A 15 1.40 -14.46 -9.37
CA ARG A 15 1.52 -14.23 -7.92
C ARG A 15 1.36 -12.73 -7.65
N THR A 16 0.38 -12.39 -6.82
CA THR A 16 0.02 -11.00 -6.50
C THR A 16 0.05 -10.82 -4.99
N LEU A 17 0.71 -9.77 -4.52
CA LEU A 17 0.72 -9.36 -3.13
C LEU A 17 0.06 -7.98 -3.02
N PHE A 18 -0.97 -7.87 -2.19
CA PHE A 18 -1.62 -6.60 -1.90
C PHE A 18 -1.00 -6.01 -0.63
N VAL A 19 -0.57 -4.75 -0.72
CA VAL A 19 0.04 -4.04 0.40
C VAL A 19 -0.65 -2.68 0.53
N TYR A 20 -1.20 -2.41 1.70
CA TYR A 20 -1.85 -1.15 2.04
C TYR A 20 -1.01 -0.41 3.07
N LEU A 21 -0.60 0.83 2.75
CA LEU A 21 0.03 1.72 3.73
C LEU A 21 -1.07 2.52 4.41
N ASP A 22 -1.35 2.21 5.67
CA ASP A 22 -2.40 2.83 6.47
C ASP A 22 -1.92 4.19 6.98
N VAL A 23 -2.08 5.20 6.13
CA VAL A 23 -1.72 6.59 6.42
C VAL A 23 -2.94 7.37 6.90
N SER A 24 -2.79 8.03 8.04
CA SER A 24 -3.80 8.91 8.57
C SER A 24 -4.01 10.14 7.68
N LEU A 25 -5.23 10.69 7.69
CA LEU A 25 -5.50 11.95 6.98
C LEU A 25 -4.55 13.09 7.41
N PRO A 26 -4.26 13.32 8.72
CA PRO A 26 -3.30 14.34 9.14
C PRO A 26 -1.92 14.16 8.52
N GLU A 27 -1.38 12.93 8.49
CA GLU A 27 -0.08 12.66 7.88
C GLU A 27 -0.12 12.83 6.35
N THR A 28 -1.23 12.43 5.71
CA THR A 28 -1.44 12.63 4.27
C THR A 28 -1.44 14.12 3.91
N LEU A 29 -2.13 14.96 4.68
CA LEU A 29 -2.16 16.41 4.50
C LEU A 29 -0.77 17.03 4.70
N ARG A 30 -0.06 16.67 5.77
CA ARG A 30 1.29 17.16 6.06
C ARG A 30 2.27 16.83 4.92
N ARG A 31 2.17 15.64 4.32
CA ARG A 31 3.01 15.25 3.18
C ARG A 31 2.64 15.97 1.89
N HIS A 32 1.36 16.25 1.68
CA HIS A 32 0.87 16.97 0.50
C HIS A 32 1.37 18.41 0.45
N GLU A 33 1.38 19.11 1.59
CA GLU A 33 1.90 20.48 1.71
C GLU A 33 3.34 20.63 1.22
N MET A 34 4.14 19.57 1.31
CA MET A 34 5.54 19.56 0.91
C MET A 34 5.77 19.22 -0.57
N ARG A 35 4.72 18.89 -1.34
CA ARG A 35 4.82 18.49 -2.74
C ARG A 35 4.61 19.67 -3.70
N PRO A 36 5.22 19.66 -4.89
CA PRO A 36 4.96 20.69 -5.91
C PRO A 36 3.48 20.81 -6.30
N GLN A 37 2.72 19.72 -6.19
CA GLN A 37 1.28 19.65 -6.48
C GLN A 37 0.39 20.17 -5.33
N ALA A 38 0.96 20.72 -4.25
CA ALA A 38 0.20 21.22 -3.10
C ALA A 38 -0.91 22.21 -3.48
N THR A 39 -0.77 22.90 -4.62
CA THR A 39 -1.71 23.89 -5.12
C THR A 39 -2.81 23.32 -6.04
N GLU A 40 -2.74 22.03 -6.41
CA GLU A 40 -3.69 21.41 -7.35
C GLU A 40 -5.03 21.05 -6.69
N PHE A 41 -5.03 20.78 -5.39
CA PHE A 41 -6.22 20.45 -4.63
C PHE A 41 -6.07 20.80 -3.14
N THR A 42 -7.19 21.16 -2.52
CA THR A 42 -7.23 21.66 -1.14
C THR A 42 -7.33 20.53 -0.11
N ALA A 43 -7.08 20.86 1.16
CA ALA A 43 -7.31 19.95 2.28
C ALA A 43 -8.78 19.49 2.37
N ASP A 44 -9.74 20.34 1.97
CA ASP A 44 -11.16 19.97 1.94
C ASP A 44 -11.45 18.95 0.84
N ASN A 45 -10.86 19.12 -0.35
CA ASN A 45 -10.96 18.10 -1.40
C ASN A 45 -10.40 16.74 -0.93
N MET A 46 -9.26 16.75 -0.24
CA MET A 46 -8.65 15.52 0.27
C MET A 46 -9.52 14.86 1.36
N ARG A 47 -10.18 15.63 2.23
CA ARG A 47 -11.12 15.12 3.23
C ARG A 47 -12.30 14.39 2.59
N ASP A 48 -12.84 14.94 1.50
CA ASP A 48 -13.97 14.34 0.79
C ASP A 48 -13.60 13.02 0.09
N TRP A 49 -12.33 12.88 -0.34
CA TRP A 49 -11.85 11.66 -1.01
C TRP A 49 -11.26 10.62 -0.05
N TYR A 50 -10.87 11.03 1.16
CA TYR A 50 -10.19 10.15 2.09
C TYR A 50 -11.12 9.08 2.65
N ALA A 51 -10.81 7.82 2.33
CA ALA A 51 -11.42 6.65 2.93
C ALA A 51 -10.44 6.04 3.95
N PRO A 52 -10.73 6.08 5.26
CA PRO A 52 -9.87 5.45 6.26
C PRO A 52 -9.87 3.93 6.05
N HIS A 53 -8.68 3.34 6.06
CA HIS A 53 -8.52 1.88 5.99
C HIS A 53 -9.19 1.27 4.76
N ASP A 54 -8.97 1.87 3.58
CA ASP A 54 -9.50 1.43 2.27
C ASP A 54 -8.78 0.18 1.75
N ILE A 55 -8.82 -0.89 2.55
CA ILE A 55 -8.29 -2.20 2.23
C ILE A 55 -9.20 -2.92 1.22
N LEU A 56 -8.61 -3.75 0.37
CA LEU A 56 -9.33 -4.55 -0.62
C LEU A 56 -10.13 -5.69 0.00
N GLY A 57 -9.78 -6.10 1.23
CA GLY A 57 -10.44 -7.19 1.95
C GLY A 57 -9.98 -8.57 1.47
N HIS A 58 -8.78 -8.65 0.90
CA HIS A 58 -8.12 -9.93 0.61
C HIS A 58 -7.47 -10.48 1.88
N ASP A 59 -7.61 -11.78 2.12
CA ASP A 59 -7.10 -12.43 3.35
C ASP A 59 -5.58 -12.27 3.53
N ASP A 60 -4.84 -12.17 2.43
CA ASP A 60 -3.37 -12.01 2.41
C ASP A 60 -2.91 -10.55 2.23
N GLU A 61 -3.82 -9.57 2.38
CA GLU A 61 -3.47 -8.16 2.27
C GLU A 61 -2.61 -7.70 3.46
N VAL A 62 -1.43 -7.17 3.14
CA VAL A 62 -0.47 -6.69 4.15
C VAL A 62 -0.76 -5.24 4.47
N VAL A 63 -1.23 -4.98 5.68
CA VAL A 63 -1.40 -3.61 6.19
C VAL A 63 -0.13 -3.16 6.90
N LEU A 64 0.46 -2.06 6.44
CA LEU A 64 1.61 -1.40 7.02
C LEU A 64 1.16 -0.12 7.73
N PRO A 65 1.37 0.04 9.05
CA PRO A 65 1.10 1.31 9.74
C PRO A 65 1.91 2.47 9.17
N GLU A 66 1.41 3.70 9.27
CA GLU A 66 2.14 4.91 8.85
C GLU A 66 3.50 5.11 9.52
N THR A 67 3.69 4.53 10.71
CA THR A 67 4.95 4.57 11.47
C THR A 67 6.00 3.59 10.94
N THR A 68 5.63 2.71 10.00
CA THR A 68 6.55 1.74 9.40
C THR A 68 7.63 2.50 8.63
N SER A 69 8.88 2.26 8.99
CA SER A 69 10.01 2.83 8.25
C SER A 69 10.13 2.21 6.85
N MET A 70 10.88 2.87 5.97
CA MET A 70 11.16 2.34 4.63
C MET A 70 11.82 0.95 4.70
N GLU A 71 12.80 0.76 5.59
CA GLU A 71 13.52 -0.50 5.74
C GLU A 71 12.62 -1.63 6.24
N GLU A 72 11.75 -1.35 7.22
CA GLU A 72 10.76 -2.31 7.72
C GLU A 72 9.73 -2.66 6.64
N ALA A 73 9.28 -1.67 5.86
CA ALA A 73 8.35 -1.89 4.76
C ALA A 73 8.97 -2.81 3.69
N ILE A 74 10.21 -2.52 3.27
CA ILE A 74 10.95 -3.35 2.30
C ILE A 74 11.10 -4.78 2.83
N LEU A 75 11.56 -4.94 4.07
CA LEU A 75 11.76 -6.25 4.69
C LEU A 75 10.44 -7.03 4.76
N ARG A 76 9.36 -6.37 5.16
CA ARG A 76 8.04 -6.99 5.29
C ARG A 76 7.49 -7.42 3.95
N ILE A 77 7.56 -6.56 2.93
CA ILE A 77 7.07 -6.86 1.59
C ILE A 77 7.85 -8.02 0.97
N ALA A 78 9.18 -7.96 1.00
CA ALA A 78 10.01 -9.01 0.40
C ALA A 78 9.86 -10.35 1.11
N THR A 79 9.81 -10.36 2.45
CA THR A 79 9.57 -11.58 3.23
C THR A 79 8.21 -12.20 2.87
N THR A 80 7.16 -11.37 2.76
CA THR A 80 5.81 -11.86 2.43
C THR A 80 5.73 -12.36 0.99
N ALA A 81 6.41 -11.69 0.06
CA ALA A 81 6.50 -12.10 -1.34
C ALA A 81 7.48 -13.28 -1.57
N ALA A 82 8.20 -13.73 -0.54
CA ALA A 82 9.31 -14.67 -0.61
C ALA A 82 10.39 -14.25 -1.63
N LEU A 83 10.64 -12.94 -1.72
CA LEU A 83 11.68 -12.36 -2.56
C LEU A 83 13.01 -12.26 -1.78
N PRO A 84 14.15 -12.58 -2.42
CA PRO A 84 15.44 -12.29 -1.82
C PRO A 84 15.62 -10.78 -1.62
N LEU A 85 16.33 -10.39 -0.56
CA LEU A 85 16.80 -9.01 -0.36
C LEU A 85 18.32 -8.98 -0.55
N THR A 86 18.80 -9.49 -1.67
CA THR A 86 20.25 -9.68 -1.91
C THR A 86 20.97 -8.41 -2.35
N GLY A 87 20.25 -7.28 -2.49
CA GLY A 87 20.81 -5.99 -2.91
C GLY A 87 21.33 -5.99 -4.36
N ARG A 88 20.89 -6.97 -5.17
CA ARG A 88 21.16 -7.04 -6.61
C ARG A 88 19.83 -6.90 -7.34
N ASP A 89 19.79 -6.08 -8.38
CA ASP A 89 18.65 -5.98 -9.30
C ASP A 89 18.47 -7.25 -10.16
N ASP A 90 19.33 -8.27 -9.98
CA ASP A 90 19.39 -9.51 -10.76
C ASP A 90 18.55 -10.67 -10.19
N ASP A 91 17.51 -10.38 -9.39
CA ASP A 91 16.61 -11.41 -8.87
C ASP A 91 15.73 -11.95 -10.02
N LEU A 92 16.23 -12.99 -10.70
CA LEU A 92 15.43 -13.81 -11.61
C LEU A 92 14.31 -14.46 -10.81
N LEU A 93 13.06 -14.14 -11.17
CA LEU A 93 11.88 -14.83 -10.65
C LEU A 93 12.08 -16.34 -10.82
N PRO A 94 11.82 -17.17 -9.80
CA PRO A 94 11.91 -18.61 -9.93
C PRO A 94 10.99 -19.04 -11.08
N ALA A 95 11.57 -19.72 -12.07
CA ALA A 95 10.77 -20.34 -13.12
C ALA A 95 9.80 -21.32 -12.47
N THR A 96 8.50 -21.01 -12.58
CA THR A 96 7.44 -21.95 -12.19
C THR A 96 7.57 -23.20 -13.06
N PRO A 97 7.49 -24.43 -12.48
CA PRO A 97 7.47 -25.67 -13.25
C PRO A 97 6.25 -25.78 -14.16
#